data_AF-A0A968XB66-F1
#
_entry.id   AF-A0A968XB66-F1
#
_cell.length_a   1.000
_cell.length_b   1.000
_cell.length_c   1.000
_cell.angle_alpha   90.00
_cell.angle_beta   90.00
_cell.angle_gamma   90.00
#
_symmetry.space_group_name_H-M   'P 1'
#
loop_
_entity.id
_entity.type
_entity.pdbx_description
1 polymer ?
#
loop_
_entity_poly.entity_id
_entity_poly.type
_entity_poly.pdbx_seq_one_letter_code
_entity_poly.pdbx_strand_id
1 'polypeptide(L)'
;MGKKISRSVLVSLGSLALVGSLGLGAIAQKSNFGEIKVSSNPVTVTGTTGGNTSLSAIAGNKDSSGAPCIGFGDPTPDHTMTLTKKMGRLNLQVDSKGVDTTIVILGPDGDLRCGDDTGSKKDASLEDNDWKPGVYQIWVGSMKPSIRQNYRLTVKS
;
A
#
# COMPACT_ATOMS: atom_id res chain seq x y z
N MET A 1 2.91 -22.80 -76.28
CA MET A 1 3.59 -21.54 -76.68
C MET A 1 4.24 -20.94 -75.43
N GLY A 2 5.57 -20.75 -75.39
CA GLY A 2 6.33 -19.92 -74.42
C GLY A 2 6.59 -20.51 -73.00
N LYS A 3 7.70 -21.22 -72.71
CA LYS A 3 9.09 -20.77 -72.39
C LYS A 3 9.21 -20.21 -70.94
N LYS A 4 9.61 -20.99 -69.91
CA LYS A 4 10.95 -21.45 -69.43
C LYS A 4 11.64 -20.51 -68.38
N ILE A 5 12.18 -21.13 -67.30
CA ILE A 5 13.35 -20.75 -66.44
C ILE A 5 13.06 -19.72 -65.30
N SER A 6 13.66 -19.70 -64.10
CA SER A 6 14.39 -20.59 -63.17
C SER A 6 14.91 -19.72 -62.00
N ARG A 7 14.96 -20.27 -60.77
CA ARG A 7 15.82 -19.93 -59.61
C ARG A 7 15.71 -18.55 -58.94
N SER A 8 15.52 -18.57 -57.61
CA SER A 8 16.59 -18.26 -56.64
C SER A 8 16.14 -18.59 -55.20
N VAL A 9 16.95 -19.42 -54.54
CA VAL A 9 16.90 -19.66 -53.09
C VAL A 9 17.63 -18.49 -52.42
N LEU A 10 17.00 -17.84 -51.44
CA LEU A 10 17.69 -16.98 -50.49
C LEU A 10 17.38 -17.50 -49.08
N VAL A 11 18.39 -18.14 -48.51
CA VAL A 11 18.48 -18.48 -47.09
C VAL A 11 18.63 -17.15 -46.33
N SER A 12 17.64 -16.78 -45.54
CA SER A 12 17.77 -15.70 -44.55
C SER A 12 18.23 -16.30 -43.24
N LEU A 13 19.42 -15.90 -42.80
CA LEU A 13 20.02 -16.24 -41.52
C LEU A 13 19.15 -15.76 -40.36
N GLY A 14 19.03 -16.61 -39.34
CA GLY A 14 18.23 -16.40 -38.16
C GLY A 14 18.56 -15.11 -37.42
N SER A 15 17.51 -14.41 -37.00
CA SER A 15 17.60 -13.35 -35.99
C SER A 15 17.40 -14.00 -34.63
N LEU A 16 18.49 -14.19 -33.88
CA LEU A 16 18.44 -14.55 -32.47
C LEU A 16 17.94 -13.31 -31.71
N ALA A 17 16.63 -13.25 -31.43
CA ALA A 17 16.08 -12.18 -30.61
C ALA A 17 16.60 -12.36 -29.17
N LEU A 18 17.52 -11.49 -28.74
CA LEU A 18 17.81 -11.31 -27.32
C LEU A 18 16.50 -10.84 -26.65
N VAL A 19 15.85 -11.75 -25.92
CA VAL A 19 14.81 -11.36 -24.97
C VAL A 19 15.52 -10.66 -23.82
N GLY A 20 15.64 -9.34 -23.92
CA GLY A 20 16.11 -8.51 -22.82
C GLY A 20 15.14 -8.64 -21.66
N SER A 21 15.60 -9.22 -20.55
CA SER A 21 14.86 -9.29 -19.30
C SER A 21 14.47 -7.87 -18.89
N LEU A 22 13.19 -7.53 -19.00
CA LEU A 22 12.65 -6.33 -18.37
C LEU A 22 12.76 -6.55 -16.86
N GLY A 23 13.85 -6.06 -16.26
CA GLY A 23 13.93 -5.93 -14.82
C GLY A 23 12.78 -5.03 -14.37
N LEU A 24 11.81 -5.61 -13.66
CA LEU A 24 10.80 -4.85 -12.94
C LEU A 24 11.53 -4.07 -11.85
N GLY A 25 11.98 -2.86 -12.17
CA GLY A 25 12.47 -1.92 -11.18
C GLY A 25 11.35 -1.68 -10.18
N ALA A 26 11.58 -1.99 -8.90
CA ALA A 26 10.65 -1.66 -7.84
C ALA A 26 10.46 -0.14 -7.84
N ILE A 27 9.29 0.34 -8.24
CA ILE A 27 8.92 1.74 -8.07
C ILE A 27 8.90 1.97 -6.56
N ALA A 28 9.83 2.77 -6.06
CA ALA A 28 9.78 3.24 -4.67
C ALA A 28 8.47 4.03 -4.52
N GLN A 29 7.50 3.44 -3.83
CA GLN A 29 6.20 4.07 -3.66
C GLN A 29 6.35 5.26 -2.71
N LYS A 30 6.15 6.47 -3.25
CA LYS A 30 6.28 7.71 -2.50
C LYS A 30 5.22 7.76 -1.39
N SER A 31 5.65 8.08 -0.18
CA SER A 31 4.76 8.36 0.96
C SER A 31 5.03 9.76 1.52
N ASN A 32 4.08 10.33 2.26
CA ASN A 32 4.20 11.67 2.84
C ASN A 32 5.27 11.74 3.93
N PHE A 33 5.45 10.67 4.70
CA PHE A 33 6.30 10.63 5.90
C PHE A 33 7.32 9.47 5.90
N GLY A 34 7.55 8.85 4.74
CA GLY A 34 8.61 7.86 4.54
C GLY A 34 8.23 6.41 4.86
N GLU A 35 9.25 5.56 4.90
CA GLU A 35 9.14 4.12 5.10
C GLU A 35 9.31 3.74 6.58
N ILE A 36 8.42 2.87 7.07
CA ILE A 36 8.51 2.19 8.36
C ILE A 36 9.38 0.94 8.19
N LYS A 37 10.55 0.96 8.81
CA LYS A 37 11.42 -0.22 8.92
C LYS A 37 11.09 -0.96 10.20
N VAL A 38 10.55 -2.17 10.08
CA VAL A 38 10.24 -3.04 11.24
C VAL A 38 11.52 -3.70 11.74
N SER A 39 12.40 -2.93 12.38
CA SER A 39 13.69 -3.39 12.92
C SER A 39 13.69 -3.67 14.43
N SER A 40 12.70 -3.15 15.14
CA SER A 40 12.48 -3.36 16.59
C SER A 40 10.99 -3.56 16.85
N ASN A 41 10.63 -4.02 18.05
CA ASN A 41 9.23 -4.14 18.46
C ASN A 41 9.04 -3.49 19.85
N PRO A 42 8.24 -2.42 19.99
CA PRO A 42 7.50 -1.72 18.92
C PRO A 42 8.39 -0.86 18.00
N VAL A 43 7.81 -0.44 16.86
CA VAL A 43 8.29 0.70 16.05
C VAL A 43 7.29 1.84 16.16
N THR A 44 7.78 3.06 16.32
CA THR A 44 6.95 4.26 16.37
C THR A 44 7.42 5.27 15.34
N VAL A 45 6.48 5.78 14.54
CA VAL A 45 6.69 6.87 13.59
C VAL A 45 5.67 7.99 13.84
N THR A 46 5.88 9.14 13.22
CA THR A 46 5.00 10.31 13.35
C THR A 46 4.55 10.81 11.99
N GLY A 47 3.38 11.42 11.93
CA GLY A 47 2.86 12.09 10.75
C GLY A 47 1.79 13.12 11.10
N THR A 48 1.10 13.61 10.09
CA THR A 48 -0.01 14.54 10.22
C THR A 48 -1.13 14.10 9.29
N THR A 49 -2.37 13.97 9.81
CA THR A 49 -3.53 13.73 8.95
C THR A 49 -3.70 14.89 7.95
N GLY A 50 -4.40 14.63 6.85
CA GLY A 50 -4.59 15.64 5.81
C GLY A 50 -5.54 15.18 4.72
N GLY A 51 -5.59 15.95 3.64
CA GLY A 51 -6.41 15.66 2.47
C GLY A 51 -7.93 15.73 2.68
N ASN A 52 -8.66 15.67 1.56
CA ASN A 52 -10.12 15.71 1.52
C ASN A 52 -10.69 14.58 0.65
N THR A 53 -9.85 13.65 0.21
CA THR A 53 -10.24 12.57 -0.67
C THR A 53 -10.72 11.40 0.18
N SER A 54 -11.84 10.79 -0.23
CA SER A 54 -12.38 9.64 0.47
C SER A 54 -11.40 8.46 0.40
N LEU A 55 -11.06 7.87 1.55
CA LEU A 55 -10.15 6.71 1.59
C LEU A 55 -10.74 5.49 0.88
N SER A 56 -12.07 5.34 0.86
CA SER A 56 -12.74 4.28 0.10
C SER A 56 -12.53 4.40 -1.41
N ALA A 57 -12.41 5.63 -1.91
CA ALA A 57 -12.11 5.90 -3.32
C ALA A 57 -10.62 5.72 -3.64
N ILE A 58 -9.72 5.85 -2.66
CA ILE A 58 -8.27 5.68 -2.83
C ILE A 58 -7.88 4.20 -2.82
N ALA A 59 -8.30 3.45 -1.80
CA ALA A 59 -7.79 2.11 -1.54
C ALA A 59 -8.83 0.99 -1.73
N GLY A 60 -10.13 1.31 -1.65
CA GLY A 60 -11.24 0.36 -1.77
C GLY A 60 -12.25 0.51 -0.64
N ASN A 61 -13.47 -0.02 -0.84
CA ASN A 61 -14.60 0.30 0.04
C ASN A 61 -14.65 -0.47 1.36
N LYS A 62 -14.26 -1.74 1.36
CA LYS A 62 -14.34 -2.65 2.52
C LYS A 62 -13.21 -3.65 2.49
N ASP A 63 -12.72 -4.04 3.66
CA ASP A 63 -11.77 -5.13 3.78
C ASP A 63 -12.44 -6.52 3.68
N SER A 64 -11.63 -7.57 3.77
CA SER A 64 -12.08 -8.97 3.67
C SER A 64 -13.03 -9.41 4.79
N SER A 65 -13.01 -8.73 5.94
CA SER A 65 -13.94 -8.94 7.05
C SER A 65 -15.27 -8.18 6.87
N GLY A 66 -15.34 -7.30 5.87
CA GLY A 66 -16.48 -6.43 5.60
C GLY A 66 -16.43 -5.11 6.35
N ALA A 67 -15.34 -4.80 7.06
CA ALA A 67 -15.18 -3.52 7.74
C ALA A 67 -15.00 -2.41 6.70
N PRO A 68 -15.71 -1.27 6.84
CA PRO A 68 -15.69 -0.22 5.86
C PRO A 68 -14.44 0.65 5.99
N CYS A 69 -13.83 0.96 4.85
CA CYS A 69 -12.63 1.80 4.75
C CYS A 69 -13.04 3.26 4.61
N ILE A 70 -13.45 3.84 5.73
CA ILE A 70 -14.08 5.16 5.79
C ILE A 70 -13.07 6.29 5.98
N GLY A 71 -13.56 7.53 6.05
CA GLY A 71 -12.78 8.72 6.33
C GLY A 71 -12.09 9.33 5.11
N PHE A 72 -11.21 10.30 5.40
CA PHE A 72 -10.57 11.16 4.43
C PHE A 72 -9.06 11.20 4.64
N GLY A 73 -8.33 11.27 3.53
CA GLY A 73 -6.88 11.35 3.51
C GLY A 73 -6.37 12.04 2.25
N ASP A 74 -5.04 12.14 2.15
CA ASP A 74 -4.36 12.51 0.91
C ASP A 74 -4.31 11.32 -0.06
N PRO A 75 -4.35 11.55 -1.40
CA PRO A 75 -4.21 10.46 -2.38
C PRO A 75 -2.88 9.69 -2.27
N THR A 76 -1.84 10.34 -1.74
CA THR A 76 -0.54 9.70 -1.46
C THR A 76 -0.59 9.07 -0.06
N PRO A 77 -0.14 7.82 0.13
CA PRO A 77 -0.10 7.19 1.45
C PRO A 77 0.80 7.97 2.41
N ASP A 78 0.47 7.93 3.69
CA ASP A 78 1.24 8.61 4.72
C ASP A 78 2.55 7.88 5.01
N HIS A 79 2.48 6.57 5.08
CA HIS A 79 3.62 5.70 5.31
C HIS A 79 3.61 4.52 4.35
N THR A 80 4.80 3.99 4.09
CA THR A 80 4.97 2.64 3.52
C THR A 80 5.61 1.75 4.56
N MET A 81 5.28 0.47 4.61
CA MET A 81 5.91 -0.50 5.50
C MET A 81 6.33 -1.73 4.69
N THR A 82 7.58 -2.14 4.84
CA THR A 82 8.10 -3.33 4.14
C THR A 82 8.27 -4.47 5.13
N LEU A 83 7.57 -5.59 4.88
CA LEU A 83 7.75 -6.83 5.62
C LEU A 83 8.61 -7.79 4.80
N THR A 84 9.75 -8.21 5.35
CA THR A 84 10.66 -9.16 4.67
C THR A 84 10.31 -10.64 4.93
N LYS A 85 9.43 -10.89 5.89
CA LYS A 85 8.95 -12.23 6.28
C LYS A 85 7.49 -12.17 6.69
N LYS A 86 6.82 -13.33 6.70
CA LYS A 86 5.45 -13.45 7.20
C LYS A 86 5.41 -13.08 8.69
N MET A 87 4.43 -12.27 9.09
CA MET A 87 4.17 -11.92 10.49
C MET A 87 2.83 -12.52 10.91
N GLY A 88 2.81 -13.20 12.07
CA GLY A 88 1.62 -13.90 12.54
C GLY A 88 0.51 -12.94 12.96
N ARG A 89 0.88 -11.82 13.59
CA ARG A 89 0.00 -10.76 14.07
C ARG A 89 0.71 -9.43 13.95
N LEU A 90 -0.02 -8.37 13.60
CA LEU A 90 0.40 -7.00 13.82
C LEU A 90 -0.72 -6.23 14.49
N ASN A 91 -0.35 -5.29 15.36
CA ASN A 91 -1.23 -4.32 15.96
C ASN A 91 -0.68 -2.91 15.68
N LEU A 92 -1.46 -2.11 14.96
CA LEU A 92 -1.18 -0.73 14.62
C LEU A 92 -2.09 0.19 15.44
N GLN A 93 -1.48 1.12 16.17
CA GLN A 93 -2.17 2.06 17.06
C GLN A 93 -1.79 3.49 16.70
N VAL A 94 -2.80 4.32 16.43
CA VAL A 94 -2.66 5.76 16.29
C VAL A 94 -2.82 6.41 17.67
N ASP A 95 -2.10 7.50 17.92
CA ASP A 95 -2.35 8.44 19.01
C ASP A 95 -2.41 9.83 18.38
N SER A 96 -3.62 10.38 18.29
CA SER A 96 -3.91 11.66 17.64
C SER A 96 -4.23 12.77 18.65
N LYS A 97 -4.08 12.51 19.95
CA LYS A 97 -4.47 13.45 21.03
C LYS A 97 -5.96 13.83 20.99
N GLY A 98 -6.83 12.90 20.61
CA GLY A 98 -8.29 13.03 20.72
C GLY A 98 -9.02 13.49 19.47
N VAL A 99 -8.37 13.50 18.30
CA VAL A 99 -9.05 13.71 17.01
C VAL A 99 -9.56 12.38 16.47
N ASP A 100 -10.74 12.39 15.86
CA ASP A 100 -11.33 11.17 15.28
C ASP A 100 -10.58 10.75 14.01
N THR A 101 -9.82 9.66 14.12
CA THR A 101 -8.90 9.15 13.10
C THR A 101 -9.30 7.76 12.64
N THR A 102 -8.90 7.41 11.42
CA THR A 102 -9.10 6.07 10.84
C THR A 102 -7.78 5.59 10.21
N ILE A 103 -7.62 4.29 10.04
CA ILE A 103 -6.46 3.70 9.37
C ILE A 103 -6.90 2.79 8.23
N VAL A 104 -6.30 2.96 7.06
CA VAL A 104 -6.50 2.10 5.89
C VAL A 104 -5.14 1.60 5.42
N ILE A 105 -5.04 0.31 5.16
CA ILE A 105 -3.80 -0.34 4.77
C ILE A 105 -4.03 -1.17 3.51
N LEU A 106 -3.29 -0.88 2.46
CA LEU A 106 -3.29 -1.65 1.22
C LEU A 106 -1.97 -2.41 1.10
N GLY A 107 -2.06 -3.73 1.25
CA GLY A 107 -0.93 -4.65 1.16
C GLY A 107 -0.73 -5.26 -0.24
N PRO A 108 0.20 -6.22 -0.34
CA PRO A 108 0.41 -7.01 -1.55
C PRO A 108 -0.87 -7.69 -2.03
N ASP A 109 -0.98 -7.95 -3.33
CA ASP A 109 -2.14 -8.60 -3.97
C ASP A 109 -3.49 -7.87 -3.76
N GLY A 110 -3.48 -6.61 -3.34
CA GLY A 110 -4.71 -5.85 -3.05
C GLY A 110 -5.33 -6.18 -1.69
N ASP A 111 -4.55 -6.76 -0.76
CA ASP A 111 -4.98 -7.08 0.59
C ASP A 111 -5.29 -5.80 1.38
N LEU A 112 -6.57 -5.45 1.44
CA LEU A 112 -7.07 -4.24 2.10
C LEU A 112 -7.44 -4.58 3.55
N ARG A 113 -7.00 -3.74 4.49
CA ARG A 113 -7.35 -3.81 5.92
C ARG A 113 -7.78 -2.44 6.42
N CYS A 114 -8.88 -2.39 7.16
CA CYS A 114 -9.47 -1.12 7.57
C CYS A 114 -9.76 -1.14 9.08
N GLY A 115 -9.31 -0.09 9.76
CA GLY A 115 -9.41 0.06 11.21
C GLY A 115 -9.97 1.42 11.60
N ASP A 116 -10.87 1.40 12.56
CA ASP A 116 -11.42 2.58 13.23
C ASP A 116 -11.78 2.15 14.66
N ASP A 117 -11.69 3.07 15.61
CA ASP A 117 -12.12 2.84 16.98
C ASP A 117 -13.50 3.46 17.18
N THR A 118 -14.54 2.63 17.14
CA THR A 118 -15.90 3.06 17.47
C THR A 118 -16.09 3.04 19.00
N GLY A 119 -15.91 4.17 19.68
CA GLY A 119 -16.11 4.25 21.13
C GLY A 119 -15.79 5.63 21.76
N SER A 120 -15.46 5.65 23.05
CA SER A 120 -14.99 6.85 23.76
C SER A 120 -13.55 7.24 23.42
N LYS A 121 -12.77 6.27 22.93
CA LYS A 121 -11.50 6.50 22.24
C LYS A 121 -11.77 6.62 20.75
N LYS A 122 -11.15 7.60 20.12
CA LYS A 122 -11.33 8.01 18.72
C LYS A 122 -10.05 7.90 17.90
N ASP A 123 -9.04 7.28 18.50
CA ASP A 123 -7.77 7.03 17.87
C ASP A 123 -7.84 5.71 17.10
N ALA A 124 -7.55 5.71 15.81
CA ALA A 124 -7.64 4.50 15.00
C ALA A 124 -6.75 3.38 15.53
N SER A 125 -7.27 2.16 15.53
CA SER A 125 -6.46 0.96 15.71
C SER A 125 -6.83 -0.12 14.69
N LEU A 126 -5.84 -0.98 14.41
CA LEU A 126 -6.03 -2.18 13.60
C LEU A 126 -5.21 -3.30 14.21
N GLU A 127 -5.86 -4.42 14.46
CA GLU A 127 -5.20 -5.66 14.82
C GLU A 127 -5.64 -6.77 13.88
N ASP A 128 -4.67 -7.40 13.22
CA ASP A 128 -4.96 -8.47 12.28
C ASP A 128 -3.80 -9.47 12.20
N ASN A 129 -4.07 -10.64 11.63
CA ASN A 129 -3.14 -11.75 11.51
C ASN A 129 -2.68 -11.97 10.06
N ASP A 130 -1.78 -12.94 9.88
CA ASP A 130 -1.40 -13.51 8.57
C ASP A 130 -0.83 -12.50 7.55
N TRP A 131 -0.03 -11.54 8.03
CA TRP A 131 0.63 -10.54 7.21
C TRP A 131 1.71 -11.17 6.33
N LYS A 132 1.53 -11.13 5.02
CA LYS A 132 2.48 -11.66 4.03
C LYS A 132 3.71 -10.75 3.89
N PRO A 133 4.87 -11.27 3.46
CA PRO A 133 5.98 -10.42 3.01
C PRO A 133 5.53 -9.50 1.87
N GLY A 134 6.05 -8.27 1.86
CA GLY A 134 5.80 -7.29 0.80
C GLY A 134 5.66 -5.86 1.31
N VAL A 135 5.21 -4.97 0.42
CA VAL A 135 5.04 -3.53 0.69
C VAL A 135 3.59 -3.24 1.03
N TYR A 136 3.40 -2.50 2.12
CA TYR A 136 2.11 -2.02 2.61
C TYR A 136 2.07 -0.51 2.53
N GLN A 137 1.03 0.03 1.93
CA GLN A 137 0.70 1.45 1.96
C GLN A 137 -0.24 1.72 3.12
N ILE A 138 0.03 2.75 3.92
CA ILE A 138 -0.72 3.07 5.12
C ILE A 138 -1.18 4.52 5.03
N TRP A 139 -2.49 4.72 5.17
CA TRP A 139 -3.12 6.03 5.33
C TRP A 139 -3.61 6.15 6.77
N VAL A 140 -3.21 7.23 7.45
CA VAL A 140 -3.80 7.64 8.73
C VAL A 140 -4.69 8.84 8.43
N GLY A 141 -5.98 8.55 8.26
CA GLY A 141 -6.97 9.53 7.88
C GLY A 141 -7.67 10.17 9.07
N SER A 142 -8.68 10.97 8.75
CA SER A 142 -9.60 11.54 9.72
C SER A 142 -11.05 11.39 9.28
N MET A 143 -11.98 11.42 10.22
CA MET A 143 -13.40 11.25 9.93
C MET A 143 -14.05 12.44 9.21
N LYS A 144 -13.34 13.57 9.10
CA LYS A 144 -13.79 14.78 8.40
C LYS A 144 -12.73 15.23 7.41
N PRO A 145 -13.11 15.79 6.24
CA PRO A 145 -12.13 16.26 5.27
C PRO A 145 -11.30 17.42 5.80
N SER A 146 -10.05 17.51 5.35
CA SER A 146 -9.10 18.60 5.61
C SER A 146 -8.69 18.79 7.07
N ILE A 147 -8.97 17.83 7.95
CA ILE A 147 -8.47 17.87 9.33
C ILE A 147 -6.97 17.57 9.33
N ARG A 148 -6.20 18.49 9.91
CA ARG A 148 -4.76 18.34 10.12
C ARG A 148 -4.48 18.13 11.59
N GLN A 149 -4.09 16.92 11.95
CA GLN A 149 -3.71 16.55 13.30
C GLN A 149 -2.40 15.77 13.30
N ASN A 150 -1.47 16.18 14.15
CA ASN A 150 -0.24 15.40 14.36
C ASN A 150 -0.56 14.12 15.13
N TYR A 151 0.01 13.01 14.69
CA TYR A 151 -0.17 11.72 15.32
C TYR A 151 1.14 10.98 15.54
N ARG A 152 1.13 10.00 16.44
CA ARG A 152 2.10 8.89 16.46
C ARG A 152 1.42 7.61 15.99
N LEU A 153 2.08 6.87 15.11
CA LEU A 153 1.68 5.52 14.70
C LEU A 153 2.66 4.53 15.32
N THR A 154 2.14 3.59 16.11
CA THR A 154 2.91 2.52 16.74
C THR A 154 2.56 1.19 16.10
N VAL A 155 3.56 0.47 15.59
CA VAL A 155 3.43 -0.89 15.04
C VAL A 155 4.02 -1.88 16.03
N LYS A 156 3.22 -2.87 16.44
CA LYS A 156 3.59 -3.97 17.34
C LYS A 156 3.42 -5.30 16.62
N SER A 157 4.39 -6.20 16.76
CA SER A 157 4.35 -7.57 16.21
C SER A 157 4.32 -8.65 17.28
#